data_AF-A0AAE4YEM1-F1
#
_entry.id   AF-A0AAE4YEM1-F1
#
_cell.length_a   1.000
_cell.length_b   1.000
_cell.length_c   1.000
_cell.angle_alpha   90.00
_cell.angle_beta   90.00
_cell.angle_gamma   90.00
#
_symmetry.space_group_name_H-M   'P 1'
#
loop_
_entity.id
_entity.type
_entity.pdbx_description
1 polymer ?
#
loop_
_entity_poly.entity_id
_entity_poly.type
_entity_poly.pdbx_seq_one_letter_code
_entity_poly.pdbx_strand_id
1 'polypeptide(L)'
;MNLDEMQRQLASIYPNADIPVQFMVNRISANTGVVVTNHLAGTVHDDPFVEIVAWSIAIFSKARKSFWQEILLRYPNQCYRCLEPVCICKPSGGAPREVPIWRAREERISRGNAIINSILSGAHTGKSGRIPYISEPPTLDQVSEMLARIYSRNDTRHQYNRDSIFTDVLRCLGRLSHEMCKKDNDASREALTDHVLSLLAWILAVWRLSSEGRPTFSPTEAFQRRYLRGCPICARVPCTCGDNRFNRLSSFDIVASDMSTNDPRVEFLAQLAKVNTLLQQEALDALPVEMAGSNKNTILERLESKRKALESIDKASDSIGSIGKKLAALTSWVIDNLPG
;
A
#
# COMPACT_ATOMS: atom_id res chain seq x y z
N MET A 1 -14.00 1.24 -16.47
CA MET A 1 -12.63 0.92 -16.92
C MET A 1 -12.17 -0.31 -16.17
N ASN A 2 -11.78 -1.36 -16.89
CA ASN A 2 -11.28 -2.58 -16.27
C ASN A 2 -9.77 -2.50 -15.95
N LEU A 3 -9.25 -3.48 -15.20
CA LEU A 3 -7.85 -3.50 -14.77
C LEU A 3 -6.84 -3.52 -15.93
N ASP A 4 -7.13 -4.21 -17.03
CA ASP A 4 -6.22 -4.26 -18.19
C ASP A 4 -6.22 -2.92 -18.96
N GLU A 5 -7.36 -2.23 -19.04
CA GLU A 5 -7.44 -0.86 -19.54
C GLU A 5 -6.67 0.12 -18.65
N MET A 6 -6.81 0.02 -17.32
CA MET A 6 -6.04 0.84 -16.37
C MET A 6 -4.54 0.63 -16.55
N GLN A 7 -4.09 -0.62 -16.70
CA GLN A 7 -2.69 -0.94 -16.92
C GLN A 7 -2.17 -0.38 -18.25
N ARG A 8 -2.91 -0.57 -19.35
CA ARG A 8 -2.54 0.00 -20.65
C ARG A 8 -2.53 1.52 -20.63
N GLN A 9 -3.50 2.15 -19.98
CA GLN A 9 -3.58 3.60 -19.86
C GLN A 9 -2.40 4.15 -19.04
N LEU A 10 -2.06 3.56 -17.90
CA LEU A 10 -0.90 4.02 -17.14
C LEU A 10 0.41 3.80 -17.88
N ALA A 11 0.55 2.70 -18.61
CA ALA A 11 1.72 2.44 -19.44
C ALA A 11 1.86 3.46 -20.59
N SER A 12 0.75 3.96 -21.15
CA SER A 12 0.78 5.00 -22.18
C SER A 12 1.04 6.39 -21.62
N ILE A 13 0.53 6.71 -20.43
CA ILE A 13 0.80 7.97 -19.73
C ILE A 13 2.26 8.01 -19.25
N TYR A 14 2.72 6.92 -18.63
CA TYR A 14 4.03 6.79 -18.01
C TYR A 14 4.76 5.57 -18.57
N PRO A 15 5.60 5.75 -19.60
CA PRO A 15 6.52 4.71 -20.02
C PRO A 15 7.54 4.48 -18.90
N ASN A 16 7.23 3.53 -18.00
CA ASN A 16 7.94 3.27 -16.74
C ASN A 16 9.35 2.64 -16.90
N ALA A 17 9.91 2.68 -18.11
CA ALA A 17 11.19 2.05 -18.44
C ALA A 17 12.32 2.56 -17.53
N ASP A 18 12.39 3.88 -17.35
CA ASP A 18 13.51 4.53 -16.65
C ASP A 18 13.27 4.75 -15.14
N ILE A 19 12.06 4.47 -14.65
CA ILE A 19 11.71 4.74 -13.25
C ILE A 19 12.21 3.58 -12.37
N PRO A 20 13.08 3.80 -11.37
CA PRO A 20 13.53 2.73 -10.49
C PRO A 20 12.37 2.11 -9.70
N VAL A 21 12.38 0.79 -9.51
CA VAL A 21 11.35 0.09 -8.72
C VAL A 21 11.32 0.61 -7.28
N GLN A 22 12.49 0.94 -6.71
CA GLN A 22 12.60 1.55 -5.38
C GLN A 22 11.79 2.83 -5.27
N PHE A 23 11.83 3.67 -6.31
CA PHE A 23 11.04 4.89 -6.33
C PHE A 23 9.54 4.57 -6.25
N MET A 24 9.06 3.62 -7.05
CA MET A 24 7.65 3.20 -7.03
C MET A 24 7.23 2.64 -5.67
N VAL A 25 8.06 1.81 -5.05
CA VAL A 25 7.80 1.27 -3.70
C VAL A 25 7.78 2.38 -2.65
N ASN A 26 8.71 3.33 -2.68
CA ASN A 26 8.70 4.48 -1.77
C ASN A 26 7.40 5.29 -1.89
N ARG A 27 6.87 5.45 -3.11
CA ARG A 27 5.59 6.13 -3.35
C ARG A 27 4.41 5.33 -2.80
N ILE A 28 4.40 4.01 -2.94
CA ILE A 28 3.40 3.14 -2.31
C ILE A 28 3.47 3.28 -0.79
N SER A 29 4.66 3.24 -0.20
CA SER A 29 4.87 3.37 1.25
C SER A 29 4.38 4.70 1.81
N ALA A 30 4.75 5.81 1.16
CA ALA A 30 4.34 7.14 1.60
C ALA A 30 2.80 7.30 1.57
N ASN A 31 2.16 6.89 0.47
CA ASN A 31 0.70 6.99 0.35
C ASN A 31 -0.02 6.00 1.26
N THR A 32 0.56 4.83 1.54
CA THR A 32 0.00 3.87 2.51
C THR A 32 -0.14 4.51 3.90
N GLY A 33 0.89 5.24 4.35
CA GLY A 33 0.83 5.99 5.60
C GLY A 33 -0.32 7.00 5.61
N VAL A 34 -0.46 7.78 4.54
CA VAL A 34 -1.55 8.76 4.39
C VAL A 34 -2.92 8.10 4.41
N VAL A 35 -3.13 7.00 3.69
CA VAL A 35 -4.41 6.26 3.69
C VAL A 35 -4.78 5.78 5.09
N VAL A 36 -3.80 5.22 5.82
CA VAL A 36 -4.01 4.74 7.19
C VAL A 36 -4.35 5.89 8.14
N THR A 37 -3.61 7.00 8.07
CA THR A 37 -3.87 8.19 8.90
C THR A 37 -5.26 8.77 8.62
N ASN A 38 -5.64 8.91 7.35
CA ASN A 38 -6.95 9.42 6.96
C ASN A 38 -8.07 8.53 7.50
N HIS A 39 -7.97 7.20 7.34
CA HIS A 39 -8.95 6.28 7.90
C HIS A 39 -9.09 6.44 9.42
N LEU A 40 -7.98 6.52 10.15
CA LEU A 40 -7.98 6.70 11.61
C LEU A 40 -8.61 8.03 12.03
N ALA A 41 -8.44 9.07 11.22
CA ALA A 41 -9.08 10.37 11.40
C ALA A 41 -10.56 10.40 10.97
N GLY A 42 -11.09 9.33 10.38
CA GLY A 42 -12.44 9.28 9.80
C GLY A 42 -12.58 10.11 8.51
N THR A 43 -11.46 10.54 7.91
CA THR A 43 -11.42 11.25 6.64
C THR A 43 -11.15 10.25 5.50
N VAL A 44 -11.69 10.53 4.32
CA VAL A 44 -11.50 9.66 3.14
C VAL A 44 -11.09 10.54 1.99
N HIS A 45 -9.88 10.30 1.50
CA HIS A 45 -9.33 10.99 0.35
C HIS A 45 -8.95 9.96 -0.71
N ASP A 46 -9.45 10.19 -1.93
CA ASP A 46 -9.31 9.27 -3.05
C ASP A 46 -7.87 9.20 -3.56
N ASP A 47 -7.17 10.34 -3.56
CA ASP A 47 -5.89 10.51 -4.22
C ASP A 47 -4.78 9.58 -3.70
N PRO A 48 -4.50 9.48 -2.38
CA PRO A 48 -3.47 8.58 -1.87
C PRO A 48 -3.74 7.11 -2.23
N PHE A 49 -5.00 6.70 -2.17
CA PHE A 49 -5.41 5.35 -2.54
C PHE A 49 -5.17 5.10 -4.04
N VAL A 50 -5.63 6.00 -4.90
CA VAL A 50 -5.45 5.90 -6.36
C VAL A 50 -3.97 5.88 -6.74
N GLU A 51 -3.13 6.65 -6.05
CA GLU A 51 -1.67 6.61 -6.22
C GLU A 51 -1.10 5.23 -5.88
N ILE A 52 -1.50 4.60 -4.76
CA ILE A 52 -1.04 3.24 -4.42
C ILE A 52 -1.40 2.25 -5.53
N VAL A 53 -2.63 2.32 -6.05
CA VAL A 53 -3.08 1.45 -7.15
C VAL A 53 -2.25 1.70 -8.40
N ALA A 54 -2.04 2.97 -8.79
CA ALA A 54 -1.30 3.33 -9.98
C ALA A 54 0.16 2.87 -9.92
N TRP A 55 0.84 3.08 -8.79
CA TRP A 55 2.21 2.61 -8.58
C TRP A 55 2.31 1.09 -8.52
N SER A 56 1.30 0.41 -7.98
CA SER A 56 1.22 -1.05 -8.03
C SER A 56 1.18 -1.52 -9.49
N ILE A 57 0.26 -0.98 -10.29
CA ILE A 57 0.14 -1.29 -11.72
C ILE A 57 1.44 -0.99 -12.49
N ALA A 58 2.14 0.09 -12.14
CA ALA A 58 3.43 0.43 -12.73
C ALA A 58 4.50 -0.63 -12.46
N ILE A 59 4.57 -1.17 -11.22
CA ILE A 59 5.48 -2.27 -10.87
C ILE A 59 5.16 -3.52 -11.71
N PHE A 60 3.88 -3.88 -11.85
CA PHE A 60 3.47 -5.02 -12.69
C PHE A 60 3.83 -4.84 -14.16
N SER A 61 3.62 -3.64 -14.69
CA SER A 61 3.98 -3.29 -16.07
C SER A 61 5.49 -3.40 -16.29
N LYS A 62 6.30 -2.92 -15.33
CA LYS A 62 7.76 -3.03 -15.39
C LYS A 62 8.24 -4.48 -15.28
N ALA A 63 7.54 -5.30 -14.50
CA ALA A 63 7.76 -6.75 -14.41
C ALA A 63 7.21 -7.52 -15.63
N ARG A 64 6.59 -6.85 -16.61
CA ARG A 64 5.94 -7.45 -17.80
C ARG A 64 4.89 -8.50 -17.44
N LYS A 65 4.15 -8.26 -16.37
CA LYS A 65 3.07 -9.12 -15.88
C LYS A 65 1.71 -8.44 -16.05
N SER A 66 0.68 -9.20 -16.39
CA SER A 66 -0.71 -8.71 -16.31
C SER A 66 -1.11 -8.57 -14.85
N PHE A 67 -1.52 -7.36 -14.47
CA PHE A 67 -1.95 -7.06 -13.11
C PHE A 67 -3.16 -7.89 -12.70
N TRP A 68 -4.12 -8.03 -13.63
CA TRP A 68 -5.32 -8.82 -13.41
C TRP A 68 -5.02 -10.33 -13.23
N GLN A 69 -4.23 -10.92 -14.13
CA GLN A 69 -3.90 -12.34 -14.04
C GLN A 69 -3.20 -12.67 -12.73
N GLU A 70 -2.30 -11.80 -12.27
CA GLU A 70 -1.59 -12.00 -11.01
C GLU A 70 -2.51 -11.88 -9.79
N ILE A 71 -3.54 -11.01 -9.84
CA ILE A 71 -4.62 -11.00 -8.84
C ILE A 71 -5.35 -12.35 -8.82
N LEU A 72 -5.72 -12.92 -9.98
CA LEU A 72 -6.37 -14.22 -10.05
C LEU A 72 -5.51 -15.37 -9.53
N LEU A 73 -4.23 -15.40 -9.89
CA LEU A 73 -3.28 -16.40 -9.41
C LEU A 73 -3.06 -16.31 -7.89
N ARG A 74 -3.21 -15.12 -7.32
CA ARG A 74 -3.10 -14.89 -5.87
C ARG A 74 -4.39 -15.18 -5.12
N TYR A 75 -5.52 -14.74 -5.66
CA TYR A 75 -6.83 -14.77 -5.03
C TYR A 75 -7.87 -15.43 -5.96
N PRO A 76 -7.77 -16.74 -6.22
CA PRO A 76 -8.75 -17.44 -7.06
C PRO A 76 -10.06 -17.70 -6.28
N ASN A 77 -10.74 -16.62 -5.87
CA ASN A 77 -11.95 -16.62 -5.02
C ASN A 77 -11.78 -17.30 -3.65
N GLN A 78 -10.56 -17.29 -3.11
CA GLN A 78 -10.24 -17.89 -1.82
C GLN A 78 -9.06 -17.18 -1.15
N CYS A 79 -8.90 -17.39 0.15
CA CYS A 79 -7.76 -16.87 0.89
C CYS A 79 -6.46 -17.55 0.43
N TYR A 80 -5.44 -16.76 0.10
CA TYR A 80 -4.14 -17.27 -0.37
C TYR A 80 -3.36 -18.09 0.66
N ARG A 81 -3.79 -18.07 1.94
CA ARG A 81 -3.13 -18.79 3.04
C ARG A 81 -3.86 -20.08 3.41
N CYS A 82 -5.13 -19.99 3.80
CA CYS A 82 -5.90 -21.17 4.24
C CYS A 82 -6.70 -21.85 3.12
N LEU A 83 -6.72 -21.28 1.90
CA LEU A 83 -7.42 -21.80 0.72
C LEU A 83 -8.94 -21.93 0.88
N GLU A 84 -9.50 -21.34 1.93
CA GLU A 84 -10.94 -21.30 2.14
C GLU A 84 -11.56 -20.12 1.37
N PRO A 85 -12.78 -20.28 0.82
CA PRO A 85 -13.52 -19.19 0.16
C PRO A 85 -13.76 -17.99 1.07
N VAL A 86 -13.91 -18.25 2.38
CA VAL A 86 -13.95 -17.23 3.44
C VAL A 86 -12.79 -17.52 4.39
N CYS A 87 -11.93 -16.52 4.59
CA CYS A 87 -10.69 -16.64 5.34
C CYS A 87 -10.94 -17.06 6.79
N ILE A 88 -10.19 -18.08 7.24
CA ILE A 88 -10.18 -18.58 8.63
C ILE A 88 -8.79 -18.49 9.27
N CYS A 89 -7.85 -17.77 8.66
CA CYS A 89 -6.45 -17.71 9.11
C CYS A 89 -6.25 -17.02 10.45
N LYS A 90 -7.17 -16.14 10.85
CA LYS A 90 -7.13 -15.45 12.14
C LYS A 90 -8.17 -16.11 13.05
N PRO A 91 -7.81 -16.49 14.29
CA PRO A 91 -8.66 -17.36 15.10
C PRO A 91 -9.97 -16.67 15.45
N SER A 92 -11.07 -17.37 15.19
CA SER A 92 -12.38 -17.15 15.82
C SER A 92 -12.54 -18.04 17.07
N GLY A 93 -11.42 -18.47 17.67
CA GLY A 93 -11.40 -19.42 18.80
C GLY A 93 -10.87 -20.83 18.48
N GLY A 94 -10.31 -21.08 17.29
CA GLY A 94 -9.67 -22.36 16.93
C GLY A 94 -8.25 -22.18 16.40
N ALA A 95 -7.42 -23.23 16.49
CA ALA A 95 -6.09 -23.24 15.88
C ALA A 95 -6.22 -23.04 14.36
N PRO A 96 -5.44 -22.13 13.74
CA PRO A 96 -5.52 -21.91 12.30
C PRO A 96 -5.20 -23.22 11.56
N ARG A 97 -5.98 -23.54 10.52
CA ARG A 97 -5.66 -24.66 9.62
C ARG A 97 -4.33 -24.35 8.93
N GLU A 98 -3.26 -25.00 9.38
CA GLU A 98 -1.92 -24.82 8.80
C GLU A 98 -1.83 -25.56 7.47
N VAL A 99 -2.07 -24.85 6.38
CA VAL A 99 -1.64 -25.29 5.05
C VAL A 99 -0.18 -24.85 4.88
N PRO A 100 0.77 -25.75 4.59
CA PRO A 100 2.15 -25.35 4.29
C PRO A 100 2.20 -24.31 3.17
N ILE A 101 3.08 -23.32 3.29
CA ILE A 101 3.15 -22.17 2.36
C ILE A 101 3.32 -22.61 0.91
N TRP A 102 4.18 -23.61 0.66
CA TRP A 102 4.43 -24.15 -0.68
C TRP A 102 3.16 -24.78 -1.29
N ARG A 103 2.43 -25.57 -0.49
CA ARG A 103 1.18 -26.22 -0.91
C ARG A 103 0.09 -25.19 -1.19
N ALA A 104 -0.04 -24.19 -0.33
CA ALA A 104 -0.97 -23.08 -0.54
C ALA A 104 -0.68 -22.33 -1.84
N ARG A 105 0.62 -22.14 -2.18
CA ARG A 105 1.06 -21.52 -3.42
C ARG A 105 0.76 -22.37 -4.66
N GLU A 106 1.05 -23.66 -4.63
CA GLU A 106 0.76 -24.56 -5.76
C GLU A 106 -0.74 -24.63 -6.04
N GLU A 107 -1.55 -24.80 -4.99
CA GLU A 107 -3.00 -24.96 -5.14
C GLU A 107 -3.65 -23.67 -5.67
N ARG A 108 -3.25 -22.48 -5.20
CA ARG A 108 -3.77 -21.21 -5.73
C ARG A 108 -3.35 -20.97 -7.18
N ILE A 109 -2.10 -21.31 -7.56
CA ILE A 109 -1.64 -21.17 -8.94
C ILE A 109 -2.43 -22.12 -9.85
N SER A 110 -2.60 -23.38 -9.43
CA SER A 110 -3.39 -24.37 -10.16
C SER A 110 -4.84 -23.90 -10.38
N ARG A 111 -5.52 -23.46 -9.33
CA ARG A 111 -6.89 -22.94 -9.42
C ARG A 111 -6.97 -21.65 -10.25
N GLY A 112 -6.04 -20.72 -10.06
CA GLY A 112 -5.96 -19.48 -10.83
C GLY A 112 -5.78 -19.74 -12.32
N ASN A 113 -4.87 -20.66 -12.69
CA ASN A 113 -4.68 -21.09 -14.07
C ASN A 113 -5.94 -21.75 -14.65
N ALA A 114 -6.65 -22.57 -13.87
CA ALA A 114 -7.91 -23.15 -14.31
C ALA A 114 -8.97 -22.07 -14.64
N ILE A 115 -9.07 -21.03 -13.80
CA ILE A 115 -9.96 -19.88 -14.05
C ILE A 115 -9.52 -19.13 -15.31
N ILE A 116 -8.23 -18.79 -15.43
CA ILE A 116 -7.68 -18.07 -16.60
C ILE A 116 -7.93 -18.86 -17.89
N ASN A 117 -7.65 -20.16 -17.90
CA ASN A 117 -7.86 -21.01 -19.07
C ASN A 117 -9.35 -21.14 -19.43
N SER A 118 -10.24 -21.17 -18.44
CA SER A 118 -11.70 -21.14 -18.69
C SER A 118 -12.15 -19.84 -19.32
N ILE A 119 -11.60 -18.69 -18.89
CA ILE A 119 -11.86 -17.38 -19.51
C ILE A 119 -11.35 -17.35 -20.95
N LEU A 120 -10.09 -17.77 -21.17
CA LEU A 120 -9.45 -17.71 -22.50
C LEU A 120 -10.08 -18.66 -23.52
N SER A 121 -10.53 -19.83 -23.09
CA SER A 121 -11.16 -20.82 -23.98
C SER A 121 -12.61 -20.50 -24.33
N GLY A 122 -13.23 -19.51 -23.67
CA GLY A 122 -14.66 -19.29 -23.76
C GLY A 122 -15.48 -20.51 -23.30
N ALA A 123 -14.86 -21.47 -22.59
CA ALA A 123 -15.52 -22.69 -22.15
C ALA A 123 -16.47 -22.36 -21.00
N HIS A 124 -17.70 -22.00 -21.37
CA HIS A 124 -18.79 -21.67 -20.47
C HIS A 124 -19.27 -22.92 -19.71
N THR A 125 -18.76 -23.18 -18.51
CA THR A 125 -19.38 -24.20 -17.63
C THR A 125 -20.60 -23.59 -16.94
N GLY A 126 -21.68 -23.36 -17.69
CA GLY A 126 -22.93 -22.71 -17.26
C GLY A 126 -23.77 -23.48 -16.21
N LYS A 127 -23.16 -24.28 -15.32
CA LYS A 127 -23.90 -25.11 -14.36
C LYS A 127 -23.38 -25.14 -12.91
N SER A 128 -22.25 -24.53 -12.56
CA SER A 128 -21.81 -24.46 -11.16
C SER A 128 -22.15 -23.09 -10.55
N GLY A 129 -23.34 -22.97 -9.97
CA GLY A 129 -23.90 -21.75 -9.38
C GLY A 129 -23.20 -21.21 -8.12
N ARG A 130 -21.86 -21.10 -8.10
CA ARG A 130 -21.14 -20.57 -6.94
C ARG A 130 -20.11 -19.48 -7.20
N ILE A 131 -19.75 -19.18 -8.44
CA ILE A 131 -18.81 -18.10 -8.72
C ILE A 131 -19.40 -17.18 -9.81
N PRO A 132 -19.73 -15.92 -9.50
CA PRO A 132 -20.18 -14.97 -10.51
C PRO A 132 -19.11 -14.85 -11.60
N TYR A 133 -19.56 -15.08 -12.82
CA TYR A 133 -18.74 -15.14 -14.03
C TYR A 133 -18.06 -13.79 -14.30
N ILE A 134 -16.78 -13.82 -14.67
CA ILE A 134 -15.98 -12.66 -15.04
C ILE A 134 -15.48 -12.92 -16.47
N SER A 135 -16.25 -12.54 -17.50
CA SER A 135 -15.86 -12.67 -18.92
C SER A 135 -14.78 -11.68 -19.34
N GLU A 136 -14.68 -10.57 -18.62
CA GLU A 136 -13.78 -9.46 -18.91
C GLU A 136 -12.93 -9.19 -17.67
N PRO A 137 -11.71 -8.66 -17.80
CA PRO A 137 -10.96 -8.18 -16.65
C PRO A 137 -11.86 -7.31 -15.75
N PRO A 138 -11.84 -7.49 -14.43
CA PRO A 138 -12.77 -6.81 -13.56
C PRO A 138 -12.39 -5.34 -13.40
N THR A 139 -13.32 -4.56 -12.84
CA THR A 139 -13.02 -3.22 -12.29
C THR A 139 -12.37 -3.31 -10.92
N LEU A 140 -11.85 -2.19 -10.39
CA LEU A 140 -11.34 -2.14 -9.02
C LEU A 140 -12.45 -2.39 -7.99
N ASP A 141 -13.68 -1.97 -8.26
CA ASP A 141 -14.83 -2.24 -7.38
C ASP A 141 -15.08 -3.74 -7.25
N GLN A 142 -15.08 -4.45 -8.39
CA GLN A 142 -15.31 -5.88 -8.43
C GLN A 142 -14.19 -6.66 -7.72
N VAL A 143 -12.93 -6.21 -7.83
CA VAL A 143 -11.79 -6.78 -7.10
C VAL A 143 -11.93 -6.50 -5.60
N SER A 144 -12.31 -5.28 -5.22
CA SER A 144 -12.60 -4.91 -3.82
C SER A 144 -13.68 -5.79 -3.23
N GLU A 145 -14.79 -6.01 -3.95
CA GLU A 145 -15.89 -6.88 -3.54
C GLU A 145 -15.45 -8.34 -3.44
N MET A 146 -14.68 -8.85 -4.42
CA MET A 146 -14.12 -10.20 -4.36
C MET A 146 -13.27 -10.41 -3.11
N LEU A 147 -12.36 -9.49 -2.81
CA LEU A 147 -11.50 -9.56 -1.63
C LEU A 147 -12.30 -9.43 -0.34
N ALA A 148 -13.31 -8.56 -0.31
CA ALA A 148 -14.21 -8.43 0.83
C ALA A 148 -14.96 -9.74 1.11
N ARG A 149 -15.41 -10.47 0.08
CA ARG A 149 -16.02 -11.81 0.30
C ARG A 149 -15.03 -12.79 0.90
N ILE A 150 -13.79 -12.82 0.39
CA ILE A 150 -12.71 -13.67 0.93
C ILE A 150 -12.43 -13.32 2.39
N TYR A 151 -12.45 -12.03 2.72
CA TYR A 151 -12.12 -11.53 4.04
C TYR A 151 -13.37 -11.10 4.84
N SER A 152 -14.56 -11.60 4.51
CA SER A 152 -15.84 -11.13 5.06
C SER A 152 -16.00 -11.39 6.57
N ARG A 153 -15.40 -12.48 7.08
CA ARG A 153 -15.29 -12.70 8.54
C ARG A 153 -14.41 -11.68 9.23
N ASN A 154 -13.55 -10.99 8.48
CA ASN A 154 -12.87 -9.85 9.01
C ASN A 154 -13.79 -8.62 9.09
N ASP A 155 -14.91 -8.49 8.38
CA ASP A 155 -15.77 -7.30 8.53
C ASP A 155 -16.39 -7.24 9.94
N THR A 156 -16.94 -8.36 10.42
CA THR A 156 -17.40 -8.45 11.81
C THR A 156 -16.25 -8.27 12.80
N ARG A 157 -15.08 -8.87 12.55
CA ARG A 157 -13.91 -8.69 13.42
C ARG A 157 -13.36 -7.26 13.38
N HIS A 158 -13.36 -6.60 12.23
CA HIS A 158 -12.83 -5.25 12.04
C HIS A 158 -13.78 -4.24 12.66
N GLN A 159 -15.09 -4.51 12.70
CA GLN A 159 -16.00 -3.74 13.56
C GLN A 159 -15.56 -3.80 15.02
N TYR A 160 -15.09 -4.95 15.52
CA TYR A 160 -14.60 -5.10 16.90
C TYR A 160 -13.12 -4.73 17.13
N ASN A 161 -12.28 -4.78 16.10
CA ASN A 161 -10.84 -4.52 16.16
C ASN A 161 -10.36 -3.96 14.81
N ARG A 162 -10.71 -2.69 14.59
CA ARG A 162 -10.29 -1.92 13.41
C ARG A 162 -8.77 -1.92 13.25
N ASP A 163 -8.05 -1.89 14.36
CA ASP A 163 -6.58 -1.79 14.39
C ASP A 163 -5.85 -2.99 13.76
N SER A 164 -6.51 -4.15 13.75
CA SER A 164 -5.94 -5.37 13.19
C SER A 164 -5.68 -5.30 11.67
N ILE A 165 -6.40 -4.43 10.93
CA ILE A 165 -6.16 -4.22 9.50
C ILE A 165 -4.85 -3.46 9.27
N PHE A 166 -4.54 -2.46 10.10
CA PHE A 166 -3.31 -1.68 9.99
C PHE A 166 -2.09 -2.51 10.29
N THR A 167 -2.20 -3.44 11.24
CA THR A 167 -1.13 -4.42 11.48
C THR A 167 -0.85 -5.25 10.23
N ASP A 168 -1.88 -5.60 9.46
CA ASP A 168 -1.69 -6.33 8.19
C ASP A 168 -1.07 -5.45 7.10
N VAL A 169 -1.52 -4.20 6.97
CA VAL A 169 -0.95 -3.20 6.07
C VAL A 169 0.54 -2.98 6.37
N LEU A 170 0.88 -2.65 7.61
CA LEU A 170 2.27 -2.42 8.06
C LEU A 170 3.14 -3.66 7.84
N ARG A 171 2.61 -4.87 8.10
CA ARG A 171 3.36 -6.10 7.84
C ARG A 171 3.63 -6.31 6.36
N CYS A 172 2.66 -6.04 5.49
CA CYS A 172 2.85 -6.16 4.05
C CYS A 172 3.84 -5.11 3.54
N LEU A 173 3.78 -3.90 4.11
CA LEU A 173 4.73 -2.85 3.80
C LEU A 173 6.16 -3.21 4.22
N GLY A 174 6.36 -3.74 5.42
CA GLY A 174 7.66 -4.22 5.88
C GLY A 174 8.24 -5.33 5.01
N ARG A 175 7.39 -6.24 4.50
CA ARG A 175 7.81 -7.27 3.52
C ARG A 175 8.20 -6.66 2.18
N LEU A 176 7.44 -5.69 1.70
CA LEU A 176 7.74 -4.98 0.46
C LEU A 176 9.10 -4.27 0.57
N SER A 177 9.34 -3.54 1.66
CA SER A 177 10.63 -2.90 1.94
C SER A 177 11.77 -3.90 2.08
N HIS A 178 11.52 -5.05 2.71
CA HIS A 178 12.53 -6.10 2.83
C HIS A 178 12.95 -6.68 1.48
N GLU A 179 12.01 -6.93 0.57
CA GLU A 179 12.36 -7.42 -0.79
C GLU A 179 13.17 -6.40 -1.58
N MET A 180 12.94 -5.10 -1.38
CA MET A 180 13.70 -4.05 -2.03
C MET A 180 15.19 -4.04 -1.64
N CYS A 181 15.53 -4.54 -0.43
CA CYS A 181 16.91 -4.65 0.02
C CYS A 181 17.64 -5.87 -0.58
N LYS A 182 16.94 -6.77 -1.26
CA LYS A 182 17.56 -7.95 -1.88
C LYS A 182 18.16 -7.61 -3.24
N LYS A 183 19.14 -8.41 -3.66
CA LYS A 183 19.74 -8.31 -5.00
C LYS A 183 18.65 -8.47 -6.07
N ASP A 184 18.65 -7.59 -7.08
CA ASP A 184 17.72 -7.66 -8.21
C ASP A 184 17.93 -8.96 -8.99
N ASN A 185 16.92 -9.83 -8.96
CA ASN A 185 16.84 -11.08 -9.71
C ASN A 185 15.36 -11.46 -9.92
N ASP A 186 15.09 -12.48 -10.73
CA ASP A 186 13.71 -12.83 -11.07
C ASP A 186 12.90 -13.32 -9.85
N ALA A 187 13.54 -14.01 -8.90
CA ALA A 187 12.89 -14.44 -7.67
C ALA A 187 12.50 -13.25 -6.78
N SER A 188 13.35 -12.21 -6.68
CA SER A 188 13.04 -11.00 -5.91
C SER A 188 11.95 -10.18 -6.60
N ARG A 189 11.93 -10.12 -7.93
CA ARG A 189 10.84 -9.49 -8.70
C ARG A 189 9.50 -10.20 -8.52
N GLU A 190 9.50 -11.53 -8.52
CA GLU A 190 8.29 -12.30 -8.24
C GLU A 190 7.78 -12.05 -6.82
N ALA A 191 8.66 -12.15 -5.82
CA ALA A 191 8.32 -11.88 -4.42
C ALA A 191 7.81 -10.44 -4.21
N LEU A 192 8.42 -9.47 -4.88
CA LEU A 192 7.97 -8.08 -4.87
C LEU A 192 6.53 -7.96 -5.37
N THR A 193 6.21 -8.54 -6.54
CA THR A 193 4.83 -8.51 -7.06
C THR A 193 3.84 -9.18 -6.12
N ASP A 194 4.22 -10.29 -5.47
CA ASP A 194 3.37 -10.99 -4.49
C ASP A 194 3.07 -10.12 -3.25
N HIS A 195 4.05 -9.34 -2.79
CA HIS A 195 3.87 -8.42 -1.66
C HIS A 195 3.10 -7.16 -2.04
N VAL A 196 3.28 -6.63 -3.24
CA VAL A 196 2.45 -5.53 -3.77
C VAL A 196 0.97 -5.93 -3.77
N LEU A 197 0.62 -7.12 -4.28
CA LEU A 197 -0.77 -7.59 -4.25
C LEU A 197 -1.30 -7.80 -2.84
N SER A 198 -0.45 -8.32 -1.96
CA SER A 198 -0.82 -8.51 -0.56
C SER A 198 -1.12 -7.18 0.13
N LEU A 199 -0.31 -6.15 -0.11
CA LEU A 199 -0.54 -4.80 0.40
C LEU A 199 -1.80 -4.19 -0.22
N LEU A 200 -1.96 -4.26 -1.54
CA LEU A 200 -3.12 -3.75 -2.26
C LEU A 200 -4.42 -4.34 -1.73
N ALA A 201 -4.45 -5.64 -1.43
CA ALA A 201 -5.64 -6.27 -0.90
C ALA A 201 -6.08 -5.66 0.44
N TRP A 202 -5.12 -5.34 1.32
CA TRP A 202 -5.42 -4.65 2.58
C TRP A 202 -5.78 -3.19 2.38
N ILE A 203 -5.17 -2.50 1.41
CA ILE A 203 -5.53 -1.12 1.06
C ILE A 203 -6.95 -1.03 0.51
N LEU A 204 -7.38 -2.00 -0.30
CA LEU A 204 -8.78 -2.12 -0.77
C LEU A 204 -9.75 -2.41 0.39
N ALA A 205 -9.33 -3.21 1.36
CA ALA A 205 -10.13 -3.45 2.56
C ALA A 205 -10.24 -2.18 3.43
N VAL A 206 -9.14 -1.42 3.62
CA VAL A 206 -9.17 -0.11 4.31
C VAL A 206 -10.09 0.85 3.56
N TRP A 207 -10.00 0.93 2.23
CA TRP A 207 -10.89 1.74 1.42
C TRP A 207 -12.35 1.41 1.70
N ARG A 208 -12.73 0.14 1.58
CA ARG A 208 -14.11 -0.32 1.79
C ARG A 208 -14.65 0.08 3.16
N LEU A 209 -13.86 -0.14 4.22
CA LEU A 209 -14.23 0.24 5.59
C LEU A 209 -14.37 1.76 5.74
N SER A 210 -13.54 2.54 5.03
CA SER A 210 -13.61 4.01 5.04
C SER A 210 -14.84 4.53 4.29
N SER A 211 -15.25 3.83 3.24
CA SER A 211 -16.39 4.19 2.38
C SER A 211 -17.72 3.57 2.83
N GLU A 212 -17.75 2.82 3.94
CA GLU A 212 -18.96 2.18 4.43
C GLU A 212 -20.06 3.25 4.67
N GLY A 213 -21.25 3.03 4.11
CA GLY A 213 -22.35 4.00 4.14
C GLY A 213 -22.22 5.17 3.13
N ARG A 214 -21.19 5.18 2.27
CA ARG A 214 -20.99 6.20 1.23
C ARG A 214 -21.13 5.58 -0.18
N PRO A 215 -22.35 5.45 -0.72
CA PRO A 215 -22.60 4.74 -1.99
C PRO A 215 -21.91 5.36 -3.22
N THR A 216 -21.42 6.60 -3.11
CA THR A 216 -20.73 7.33 -4.19
C THR A 216 -19.22 7.09 -4.25
N PHE A 217 -18.64 6.30 -3.34
CA PHE A 217 -17.20 6.06 -3.28
C PHE A 217 -16.77 4.80 -4.05
N SER A 218 -16.60 4.95 -5.36
CA SER A 218 -16.04 3.90 -6.23
C SER A 218 -14.52 4.07 -6.43
N PRO A 219 -13.67 3.09 -6.07
CA PRO A 219 -12.24 3.12 -6.40
C PRO A 219 -11.98 3.17 -7.92
N THR A 220 -12.87 2.60 -8.74
CA THR A 220 -12.76 2.67 -10.21
C THR A 220 -12.99 4.08 -10.70
N GLU A 221 -14.06 4.74 -10.24
CA GLU A 221 -14.37 6.12 -10.63
C GLU A 221 -13.31 7.10 -10.13
N ALA A 222 -12.79 6.91 -8.92
CA ALA A 222 -11.68 7.70 -8.38
C ALA A 222 -10.43 7.60 -9.28
N PHE A 223 -10.08 6.38 -9.70
CA PHE A 223 -8.98 6.15 -10.62
C PHE A 223 -9.23 6.82 -11.99
N GLN A 224 -10.42 6.63 -12.57
CA GLN A 224 -10.79 7.25 -13.84
C GLN A 224 -10.73 8.77 -13.75
N ARG A 225 -11.27 9.37 -12.69
CA ARG A 225 -11.25 10.82 -12.49
C ARG A 225 -9.83 11.40 -12.54
N ARG A 226 -8.86 10.67 -11.99
CA ARG A 226 -7.45 11.09 -11.96
C ARG A 226 -6.72 10.89 -13.28
N TYR A 227 -6.95 9.76 -13.97
CA TYR A 227 -6.10 9.36 -15.11
C TYR A 227 -6.80 9.33 -16.48
N LEU A 228 -8.13 9.47 -16.55
CA LEU A 228 -8.88 9.36 -17.81
C LEU A 228 -8.40 10.36 -18.87
N ARG A 229 -7.97 11.55 -18.44
CA ARG A 229 -7.49 12.64 -19.31
C ARG A 229 -5.97 12.65 -19.52
N GLY A 230 -5.26 11.60 -19.13
CA GLY A 230 -3.81 11.50 -19.19
C GLY A 230 -3.13 11.82 -17.86
N CYS A 231 -1.91 12.37 -17.90
CA CYS A 231 -1.20 12.74 -16.67
C CYS A 231 -1.99 13.79 -15.87
N PRO A 232 -2.24 13.61 -14.56
CA PRO A 232 -2.99 14.56 -13.74
C PRO A 232 -2.33 15.94 -13.60
N ILE A 233 -1.04 16.07 -13.94
CA ILE A 233 -0.32 17.36 -13.86
C ILE A 233 -0.40 18.12 -15.19
N CYS A 234 -0.06 17.49 -16.33
CA CYS A 234 0.01 18.17 -17.63
C CYS A 234 -1.09 17.81 -18.61
N ALA A 235 -2.01 16.90 -18.26
CA ALA A 235 -3.10 16.40 -19.11
C ALA A 235 -2.65 15.90 -20.50
N ARG A 236 -1.44 15.32 -20.58
CA ARG A 236 -0.87 14.77 -21.83
C ARG A 236 -0.60 13.27 -21.72
N VAL A 237 -0.58 12.62 -22.90
CA VAL A 237 -0.20 11.22 -23.12
C VAL A 237 0.74 11.19 -24.34
N PRO A 238 2.02 10.79 -24.20
CA PRO A 238 2.71 10.51 -22.94
C PRO A 238 2.88 11.75 -22.07
N CYS A 239 3.14 11.56 -20.78
CA CYS A 239 3.45 12.63 -19.84
C CYS A 239 4.71 13.40 -20.26
N THR A 240 4.70 14.73 -20.09
CA THR A 240 5.83 15.63 -20.44
C THR A 240 6.42 16.37 -19.23
N CYS A 241 5.99 16.02 -18.01
CA CYS A 241 6.38 16.74 -16.78
C CYS A 241 7.84 16.54 -16.34
N GLY A 242 8.70 15.89 -17.14
CA GLY A 242 10.09 15.59 -16.78
C GLY A 242 10.22 14.86 -15.44
N ASP A 243 11.29 15.10 -14.71
CA ASP A 243 11.50 14.57 -13.35
C ASP A 243 10.60 15.25 -12.30
N ASN A 244 10.14 16.47 -12.60
CA ASN A 244 9.20 17.22 -11.76
C ASN A 244 7.83 16.56 -11.62
N ARG A 245 7.52 15.56 -12.47
CA ARG A 245 6.30 14.76 -12.39
C ARG A 245 6.13 14.03 -11.07
N PHE A 246 7.23 13.78 -10.35
CA PHE A 246 7.25 12.99 -9.13
C PHE A 246 7.14 13.82 -7.85
N ASN A 247 7.69 15.03 -7.87
CA ASN A 247 7.70 15.93 -6.71
C ASN A 247 6.35 16.62 -6.48
N ARG A 248 5.51 16.79 -7.51
CA ARG A 248 4.19 17.43 -7.37
C ARG A 248 3.05 16.47 -7.06
N LEU A 249 3.30 15.15 -7.09
CA LEU A 249 2.28 14.14 -6.80
C LEU A 249 2.26 13.75 -5.32
N SER A 250 3.15 14.27 -4.46
CA SER A 250 3.08 13.97 -3.02
C SER A 250 1.85 14.62 -2.40
N SER A 251 0.85 13.78 -2.13
CA SER A 251 -0.32 14.07 -1.30
C SER A 251 0.05 14.65 0.08
N PHE A 252 1.31 14.49 0.50
CA PHE A 252 1.85 15.08 1.72
C PHE A 252 1.71 16.60 1.77
N ASP A 253 1.85 17.32 0.64
CA ASP A 253 1.71 18.78 0.63
C ASP A 253 0.24 19.20 0.81
N ILE A 254 -0.71 18.37 0.36
CA ILE A 254 -2.16 18.62 0.48
C ILE A 254 -2.65 18.28 1.89
N VAL A 255 -2.18 17.18 2.48
CA VAL A 255 -2.53 16.79 3.86
C VAL A 255 -1.95 17.79 4.87
N ALA A 256 -0.75 18.32 4.63
CA ALA A 256 -0.17 19.36 5.47
C ALA A 256 -0.92 20.71 5.35
N SER A 257 -1.55 21.00 4.21
CA SER A 257 -2.26 22.27 3.98
C SER A 257 -3.73 22.25 4.42
N ASP A 258 -4.44 21.12 4.30
CA ASP A 258 -5.88 21.02 4.63
C ASP A 258 -6.15 20.64 6.10
N MET A 259 -5.15 20.17 6.84
CA MET A 259 -5.30 19.86 8.27
C MET A 259 -4.99 21.10 9.14
N SER A 260 -5.88 22.10 9.08
CA SER A 260 -5.77 23.29 9.94
C SER A 260 -6.02 22.95 11.42
N THR A 261 -4.94 23.00 12.19
CA THR A 261 -4.79 23.47 13.59
C THR A 261 -5.55 22.75 14.72
N ASN A 262 -4.75 22.12 15.60
CA ASN A 262 -4.99 21.76 17.03
C ASN A 262 -5.23 20.30 17.41
N ASP A 263 -5.12 19.32 16.51
CA ASP A 263 -5.11 17.91 16.95
C ASP A 263 -3.68 17.45 17.34
N PRO A 264 -3.40 17.18 18.64
CA PRO A 264 -2.09 16.72 19.10
C PRO A 264 -1.67 15.37 18.50
N ARG A 265 -2.60 14.56 17.98
CA ARG A 265 -2.30 13.32 17.26
C ARG A 265 -1.71 13.60 15.88
N VAL A 266 -2.17 14.66 15.21
CA VAL A 266 -1.67 15.07 13.90
C VAL A 266 -0.27 15.65 14.04
N GLU A 267 -0.02 16.46 15.08
CA GLU A 267 1.33 16.95 15.40
C GLU A 267 2.28 15.78 15.70
N PHE A 268 1.83 14.78 16.46
CA PHE A 268 2.60 13.57 16.73
C PHE A 268 2.95 12.79 15.45
N LEU A 269 1.98 12.56 14.57
CA LEU A 269 2.17 11.82 13.32
C LEU A 269 3.07 12.59 12.34
N ALA A 270 2.96 13.92 12.27
CA ALA A 270 3.85 14.77 11.48
C ALA A 270 5.29 14.71 12.00
N GLN A 271 5.49 14.72 13.33
CA GLN A 271 6.81 14.55 13.92
C GLN A 271 7.39 13.15 13.68
N LEU A 272 6.58 12.09 13.77
CA LEU A 272 6.98 10.72 13.42
C LEU A 272 7.37 10.59 11.95
N ALA A 273 6.61 11.21 11.04
CA ALA A 273 6.94 11.23 9.61
C ALA A 273 8.28 11.93 9.37
N LYS A 274 8.52 13.08 10.03
CA LYS A 274 9.79 13.81 9.98
C LYS A 274 10.96 12.96 10.47
N VAL A 275 10.81 12.24 11.58
CA VAL A 275 11.83 11.31 12.09
C VAL A 275 12.08 10.17 11.10
N ASN A 276 11.04 9.59 10.52
CA ASN A 276 11.18 8.51 9.54
C ASN A 276 11.92 8.98 8.27
N THR A 277 11.66 10.19 7.78
CA THR A 277 12.39 10.78 6.65
C THR A 277 13.87 10.99 6.98
N LEU A 278 14.20 11.50 8.18
CA LEU A 278 15.58 11.67 8.62
C LEU A 278 16.33 10.33 8.73
N LEU A 279 15.67 9.29 9.28
CA LEU A 279 16.24 7.94 9.37
C LEU A 279 16.44 7.30 8.00
N GLN A 280 15.51 7.50 7.06
CA GLN A 280 15.66 7.03 5.67
C GLN A 280 16.83 7.72 4.97
N GLN A 281 17.01 9.02 5.20
CA GLN A 281 18.12 9.79 4.65
C GLN A 281 19.46 9.34 5.23
N GLU A 282 19.55 9.11 6.55
CA GLU A 282 20.75 8.50 7.16
C GLU A 282 21.02 7.08 6.66
N ALA A 283 19.99 6.26 6.45
CA ALA A 283 20.15 4.90 5.93
C ALA A 283 20.67 4.87 4.48
N LEU A 284 20.24 5.84 3.66
CA LEU A 284 20.76 6.07 2.30
C LEU A 284 22.23 6.54 2.33
N ASP A 285 22.60 7.39 3.29
CA ASP A 285 23.96 7.90 3.49
C ASP A 285 24.91 6.90 4.20
N ALA A 286 24.37 5.80 4.73
CA ALA A 286 25.12 4.75 5.42
C ALA A 286 25.58 3.59 4.51
N LEU A 287 25.25 3.61 3.22
CA LEU A 287 25.77 2.63 2.26
C LEU A 287 27.32 2.74 2.18
N PRO A 288 28.05 1.61 2.24
CA PRO A 288 29.49 1.63 2.36
C PRO A 288 30.14 2.04 1.04
N VAL A 289 30.66 3.27 0.98
CA VAL A 289 31.70 3.63 0.01
C VAL A 289 33.03 3.33 0.68
N GLU A 290 33.81 2.43 0.08
CA GLU A 290 35.13 2.01 0.53
C GLU A 290 35.96 3.21 1.00
N MET A 291 36.21 3.31 2.31
CA MET A 291 36.96 4.43 2.93
C MET A 291 38.47 4.35 2.72
N ALA A 292 38.94 3.55 1.74
CA ALA A 292 40.35 3.47 1.40
C ALA A 292 40.75 4.68 0.55
N GLY A 293 41.27 5.73 1.19
CA GLY A 293 41.94 6.85 0.50
C GLY A 293 41.38 8.26 0.73
N SER A 294 40.35 8.44 1.58
CA SER A 294 39.82 9.78 1.87
C SER A 294 40.70 10.55 2.86
N ASN A 295 40.94 11.85 2.59
CA ASN A 295 41.65 12.77 3.47
C ASN A 295 40.90 12.93 4.81
N LYS A 296 41.65 12.99 5.93
CA LYS A 296 41.18 13.25 7.30
C LYS A 296 40.13 14.37 7.41
N ASN A 297 40.29 15.47 6.67
CA ASN A 297 39.35 16.60 6.71
C ASN A 297 37.97 16.22 6.13
N THR A 298 37.93 15.45 5.06
CA THR A 298 36.69 14.95 4.46
C THR A 298 35.98 13.95 5.38
N ILE A 299 36.74 13.17 6.14
CA ILE A 299 36.21 12.27 7.16
C ILE A 299 35.60 13.09 8.32
N LEU A 300 36.28 14.15 8.77
CA LEU A 300 35.78 15.03 9.83
C LEU A 300 34.51 15.79 9.44
N GLU A 301 34.42 16.35 8.24
CA GLU A 301 33.21 17.02 7.75
C GLU A 301 32.01 16.06 7.67
N ARG A 302 32.24 14.82 7.22
CA ARG A 302 31.19 13.80 7.18
C ARG A 302 30.74 13.38 8.59
N LEU A 303 31.66 13.25 9.55
CA LEU A 303 31.32 12.96 10.94
C LEU A 303 30.54 14.10 11.59
N GLU A 304 30.91 15.35 11.34
CA GLU A 304 30.19 16.53 11.84
C GLU A 304 28.77 16.61 11.26
N SER A 305 28.60 16.27 9.96
CA SER A 305 27.29 16.18 9.33
C SER A 305 26.42 15.10 9.96
N LYS A 306 26.97 13.90 10.23
CA LYS A 306 26.27 12.82 10.92
C LYS A 306 25.90 13.20 12.36
N ARG A 307 26.80 13.87 13.07
CA ARG A 307 26.53 14.38 14.43
C ARG A 307 25.33 15.32 14.45
N LYS A 308 25.26 16.27 13.51
CA LYS A 308 24.12 17.21 13.38
C LYS A 308 22.80 16.52 13.01
N ALA A 309 22.86 15.48 12.18
CA ALA A 309 21.69 14.66 11.86
C ALA A 309 21.17 13.93 13.11
N LEU A 310 22.06 13.28 13.87
CA LEU A 310 21.73 12.63 15.15
C LEU A 310 21.18 13.61 16.20
N GLU A 311 21.80 14.79 16.36
CA GLU A 311 21.28 15.84 17.25
C GLU A 311 19.87 16.32 16.84
N SER A 312 19.56 16.30 15.54
CA SER A 312 18.23 16.65 15.03
C SER A 312 17.20 15.55 15.29
N ILE A 313 17.62 14.29 15.22
CA ILE A 313 16.80 13.11 15.60
C ILE A 313 16.51 13.14 17.10
N ASP A 314 17.51 13.43 17.94
CA ASP A 314 17.37 13.51 19.39
C ASP A 314 16.36 14.59 19.82
N LYS A 315 16.48 15.79 19.25
CA LYS A 315 15.49 16.88 19.47
C LYS A 315 14.07 16.52 19.01
N ALA A 316 13.95 15.77 17.93
CA ALA A 316 12.66 15.28 17.45
C ALA A 316 12.09 14.19 18.37
N SER A 317 12.95 13.33 18.92
CA SER A 317 12.59 12.33 19.95
C SER A 317 12.09 12.98 21.24
N ASP A 318 12.75 14.04 21.71
CA ASP A 318 12.31 14.82 22.87
C ASP A 318 10.94 15.47 22.63
N SER A 319 10.71 15.97 21.41
CA SER A 319 9.43 16.55 21.01
C SER A 319 8.31 15.50 20.98
N ILE A 320 8.61 14.28 20.48
CA ILE A 320 7.71 13.12 20.52
C ILE A 320 7.40 12.73 21.97
N GLY A 321 8.40 12.72 22.86
CA GLY A 321 8.23 12.45 24.28
C GLY A 321 7.36 13.50 25.00
N SER A 322 7.53 14.78 24.65
CA SER A 322 6.68 15.88 25.13
C SER A 322 5.22 15.71 24.69
N ILE A 323 4.99 15.32 23.43
CA ILE A 323 3.64 15.11 22.92
C ILE A 323 2.99 13.89 23.58
N GLY A 324 3.74 12.81 23.78
CA GLY A 324 3.28 11.62 24.51
C GLY A 324 2.81 11.95 25.93
N LYS A 325 3.54 12.82 26.65
CA LYS A 325 3.14 13.30 27.98
C LYS A 325 1.86 14.15 27.94
N LYS A 326 1.69 15.03 26.94
CA LYS A 326 0.46 15.82 26.76
C LYS A 326 -0.75 14.95 26.45
N LEU A 327 -0.57 13.93 25.59
CA LEU A 327 -1.61 12.95 25.27
C LEU A 327 -2.01 12.11 26.50
N ALA A 328 -1.04 11.71 27.32
CA ALA A 328 -1.33 11.00 28.57
C ALA A 328 -2.16 11.88 29.54
N ALA A 329 -1.78 13.15 29.71
CA ALA A 329 -2.50 14.10 30.55
C ALA A 329 -3.94 14.37 30.05
N LEU A 330 -4.13 14.54 28.74
CA LEU A 330 -5.46 14.71 28.13
C LEU A 330 -6.33 13.46 28.36
N THR A 331 -5.73 12.28 28.23
CA THR A 331 -6.43 11.00 28.43
C THR A 331 -6.91 10.84 29.88
N SER A 332 -6.05 11.15 30.85
CA SER A 332 -6.42 11.18 32.27
C SER A 332 -7.55 12.19 32.54
N TRP A 333 -7.45 13.40 31.99
CA TRP A 333 -8.51 14.41 32.15
C TRP A 333 -9.86 13.96 31.60
N VAL A 334 -9.89 13.32 30.43
CA VAL A 334 -11.14 12.78 29.85
C VAL A 334 -11.72 11.67 30.73
N ILE A 335 -10.89 10.77 31.25
CA ILE A 335 -11.33 9.69 32.16
C ILE A 335 -11.96 10.28 33.43
N ASP A 336 -11.34 11.32 34.01
CA ASP A 336 -11.79 11.94 35.26
C ASP A 336 -13.07 12.78 35.10
N ASN A 337 -13.44 13.18 33.87
CA ASN A 337 -14.56 14.08 33.60
C ASN A 337 -15.69 13.45 32.78
N LEU A 338 -15.64 12.14 32.51
CA LEU A 338 -16.76 11.43 31.93
C LEU A 338 -17.86 11.24 33.01
N PRO A 339 -19.12 11.61 32.74
CA PRO A 339 -20.22 11.35 33.67
C PRO A 339 -20.42 9.84 33.82
N GLY A 340 -20.42 9.37 35.07
CA GLY A 340 -20.58 7.96 35.44
C GLY A 340 -21.98 7.41 35.16
#